data_AF-A0A662WBI8-F1
#
_entry.id   AF-A0A662WBI8-F1
#
_cell.length_a   1.000
_cell.length_b   1.000
_cell.length_c   1.000
_cell.angle_alpha   90.00
_cell.angle_beta   90.00
_cell.angle_gamma   90.00
#
_symmetry.space_group_name_H-M   'P 1'
#
loop_
_entity.id
_entity.type
_entity.pdbx_description
1 polymer ?
#
loop_
_entity_poly.entity_id
_entity_poly.type
_entity_poly.pdbx_seq_one_letter_code
_entity_poly.pdbx_strand_id
1 'polypeptide(L)'
;MIIIAGGGMSGAYLARRLVTEGIARQEDVVIYEPGHKTSCGISPCAWGISRKALEEAVNKAELPEDYVLNKIETFLIHTPVKADAVIFDKPRFIRDCLDGFEVVRAPYNYCKPFNSKNDLVVIDATARRAVIGKGLDEIYARTVQAKVRNEAKLSCMVFTPLDTGIGYSWMFPAGSTCM
;
A
#
# COMPACT_ATOMS: atom_id res chain seq x y z
N MET A 1 -16.27 15.60 -9.08
CA MET A 1 -15.76 15.26 -7.74
C MET A 1 -15.40 13.79 -7.72
N ILE A 2 -14.27 13.40 -7.13
CA ILE A 2 -13.80 12.02 -7.07
C ILE A 2 -13.67 11.59 -5.62
N ILE A 3 -14.23 10.42 -5.29
CA ILE A 3 -14.13 9.84 -3.96
C ILE A 3 -13.37 8.54 -4.05
N ILE A 4 -12.31 8.43 -3.25
CA ILE A 4 -11.48 7.23 -3.17
C ILE A 4 -11.69 6.60 -1.80
N ALA A 5 -12.24 5.40 -1.79
CA ALA A 5 -12.40 4.60 -0.59
C ALA A 5 -11.18 3.71 -0.38
N GLY A 6 -10.36 4.03 0.63
CA GLY A 6 -9.10 3.35 0.91
C GLY A 6 -7.90 4.26 0.65
N GLY A 7 -7.20 4.63 1.71
CA GLY A 7 -5.98 5.44 1.69
C GLY A 7 -4.70 4.61 1.70
N GLY A 8 -4.76 3.33 1.37
CA GLY A 8 -3.59 2.48 1.17
C GLY A 8 -2.87 2.77 -0.15
N MET A 9 -1.89 1.93 -0.54
CA MET A 9 -1.09 2.14 -1.76
C MET A 9 -1.90 2.52 -2.99
N SER A 10 -2.88 1.69 -3.36
CA SER A 10 -3.62 1.88 -4.62
C SER A 10 -4.41 3.19 -4.62
N GLY A 11 -5.10 3.52 -3.52
CA GLY A 11 -5.89 4.74 -3.43
C GLY A 11 -5.04 6.00 -3.30
N ALA A 12 -3.99 5.97 -2.46
CA ALA A 12 -3.06 7.08 -2.30
C ALA A 12 -2.31 7.39 -3.60
N TYR A 13 -1.75 6.36 -4.24
CA TYR A 13 -1.03 6.53 -5.51
C TYR A 13 -1.96 7.02 -6.62
N LEU A 14 -3.18 6.50 -6.71
CA LEU A 14 -4.17 6.97 -7.68
C LEU A 14 -4.55 8.44 -7.44
N ALA A 15 -4.82 8.83 -6.20
CA ALA A 15 -5.15 10.22 -5.85
C ALA A 15 -4.05 11.19 -6.34
N ARG A 16 -2.79 10.89 -6.00
CA ARG A 16 -1.64 11.67 -6.47
C ARG A 16 -1.55 11.69 -7.99
N ARG A 17 -1.72 10.53 -8.65
CA ARG A 17 -1.64 10.43 -10.11
C ARG A 17 -2.69 11.25 -10.83
N LEU A 18 -3.94 11.26 -10.37
CA LEU A 18 -5.00 12.08 -10.94
C LEU A 18 -4.62 13.57 -10.96
N VAL A 19 -3.91 14.04 -9.93
CA VAL A 19 -3.43 15.43 -9.86
C VAL A 19 -2.22 15.65 -10.76
N THR A 20 -1.19 14.81 -10.68
CA THR A 20 0.03 14.96 -11.50
C THR A 20 -0.22 14.79 -13.00
N GLU A 21 -1.27 14.06 -13.40
CA GLU A 21 -1.68 13.92 -14.81
C GLU A 21 -2.61 15.06 -15.28
N GLY A 22 -2.98 15.99 -14.39
CA GLY A 22 -3.90 17.08 -14.72
C GLY A 22 -5.35 16.63 -14.93
N ILE A 23 -5.72 15.42 -14.49
CA ILE A 23 -7.07 14.85 -14.62
C ILE A 23 -8.03 15.46 -13.58
N ALA A 24 -7.54 15.76 -12.38
CA ALA A 24 -8.30 16.39 -11.31
C ALA A 24 -7.41 17.38 -10.54
N ARG A 25 -8.02 18.38 -9.90
CA ARG A 25 -7.31 19.18 -8.89
C ARG A 25 -7.37 18.47 -7.54
N GLN A 26 -6.45 18.81 -6.65
CA GLN A 26 -6.34 18.16 -5.35
C GLN A 26 -7.62 18.32 -4.52
N GLU A 27 -8.27 19.49 -4.59
CA GLU A 27 -9.55 19.79 -3.93
C GLU A 27 -10.76 19.05 -4.51
N ASP A 28 -10.62 18.46 -5.70
CA ASP A 28 -11.69 17.69 -6.34
C ASP A 28 -11.70 16.22 -5.87
N VAL A 29 -10.70 15.79 -5.09
CA VAL A 29 -10.49 14.41 -4.64
C VAL A 29 -10.58 14.30 -3.11
N VAL A 30 -11.49 13.45 -2.62
CA VAL A 30 -11.63 13.15 -1.19
C VAL A 30 -11.32 11.68 -0.92
N ILE A 31 -10.43 11.41 0.03
CA ILE A 31 -10.09 10.04 0.45
C ILE A 31 -10.84 9.69 1.73
N TYR A 32 -11.46 8.51 1.76
CA TYR A 32 -12.02 7.91 2.97
C TYR A 32 -11.12 6.77 3.43
N GLU A 33 -10.67 6.80 4.68
CA GLU A 33 -9.83 5.76 5.26
C GLU A 33 -10.15 5.54 6.75
N PRO A 34 -10.75 4.39 7.13
CA PRO A 34 -11.12 4.09 8.53
C PRO A 34 -9.92 4.01 9.48
N GLY A 35 -8.70 3.95 8.95
CA GLY A 35 -7.47 3.88 9.74
C GLY A 35 -7.03 2.43 9.95
N HIS A 36 -5.75 2.29 10.32
CA HIS A 36 -5.10 0.99 10.43
C HIS A 36 -4.76 0.67 11.89
N LYS A 37 -4.83 -0.62 12.25
CA LYS A 37 -4.48 -1.12 13.60
C LYS A 37 -2.98 -1.36 13.80
N THR A 38 -2.20 -1.23 12.73
CA THR A 38 -0.76 -1.47 12.72
C THR A 38 -0.04 -0.19 13.10
N SER A 39 1.09 -0.29 13.81
CA SER A 39 1.89 0.88 14.20
C SER A 39 2.44 1.64 12.98
N CYS A 40 2.68 0.94 11.87
CA CYS A 40 3.11 1.54 10.61
C CYS A 40 2.00 2.32 9.88
N GLY A 41 0.77 2.30 10.38
CA GLY A 41 -0.34 3.03 9.81
C GLY A 41 -0.77 2.52 8.44
N ILE A 42 -0.50 1.25 8.10
CA ILE A 42 -0.94 0.61 6.84
C ILE A 42 -1.38 -0.83 7.05
N SER A 43 -2.35 -1.31 6.26
CA SER A 43 -2.78 -2.72 6.30
C SER A 43 -1.62 -3.69 6.01
N PRO A 44 -1.58 -4.88 6.66
CA PRO A 44 -0.56 -5.89 6.40
C PRO A 44 -0.47 -6.26 4.92
N CYS A 45 0.72 -6.12 4.34
CA CYS A 45 0.99 -6.32 2.92
C CYS A 45 2.50 -6.53 2.68
N ALA A 46 2.88 -6.88 1.45
CA ALA A 46 4.27 -6.91 1.02
C ALA A 46 4.88 -5.48 0.96
N TRP A 47 6.19 -5.40 1.22
CA TRP A 47 7.00 -4.17 1.18
C TRP A 47 8.06 -4.20 0.08
N GLY A 48 8.20 -5.33 -0.61
CA GLY A 48 9.13 -5.49 -1.73
C GLY A 48 8.50 -5.02 -3.04
N ILE A 49 9.29 -4.35 -3.87
CA ILE A 49 8.96 -3.96 -5.25
C ILE A 49 10.25 -4.02 -6.09
N SER A 50 10.16 -4.14 -7.42
CA SER A 50 11.36 -3.96 -8.25
C SER A 50 11.84 -2.51 -8.19
N ARG A 51 13.17 -2.31 -8.30
CA ARG A 51 13.76 -0.97 -8.30
C ARG A 51 13.16 -0.08 -9.37
N LYS A 52 13.09 -0.60 -10.61
CA LYS A 52 12.53 0.12 -11.76
C LYS A 52 11.07 0.53 -11.52
N ALA A 53 10.24 -0.35 -10.96
CA ALA A 53 8.84 -0.01 -10.71
C ALA A 53 8.68 1.05 -9.61
N LEU A 54 9.56 1.07 -8.60
CA LEU A 54 9.57 2.15 -7.62
C LEU A 54 9.99 3.48 -8.25
N GLU A 55 11.07 3.49 -9.02
CA GLU A 55 11.55 4.70 -9.73
C GLU A 55 10.47 5.26 -10.66
N GLU A 56 9.81 4.40 -11.44
CA GLU A 56 8.67 4.81 -12.28
C GLU A 56 7.51 5.38 -11.47
N ALA A 57 7.18 4.77 -10.32
CA ALA A 57 6.10 5.25 -9.47
C ALA A 57 6.43 6.62 -8.84
N VAL A 58 7.65 6.80 -8.34
CA VAL A 58 8.12 8.07 -7.75
C VAL A 58 8.10 9.19 -8.80
N ASN A 59 8.65 8.92 -9.98
CA ASN A 59 8.71 9.90 -11.06
C ASN A 59 7.31 10.32 -11.53
N LYS A 60 6.42 9.34 -11.73
CA LYS A 60 5.04 9.63 -12.11
C LYS A 60 4.30 10.37 -10.99
N ALA A 61 4.55 10.06 -9.73
CA ALA A 61 3.90 10.75 -8.62
C ALA A 61 4.52 12.13 -8.30
N GLU A 62 5.59 12.53 -9.00
CA GLU A 62 6.37 13.75 -8.74
C GLU A 62 6.80 13.86 -7.26
N LEU A 63 7.18 12.72 -6.68
CA LEU A 63 7.55 12.61 -5.27
C LEU A 63 9.07 12.67 -5.08
N PRO A 64 9.55 12.98 -3.85
CA PRO A 64 10.97 12.95 -3.54
C PRO A 64 11.65 11.62 -3.88
N GLU A 65 12.86 11.70 -4.41
CA GLU A 65 13.71 10.54 -4.63
C GLU A 65 14.40 10.15 -3.32
N ASP A 66 13.83 9.21 -2.54
CA ASP A 66 14.53 8.38 -1.55
C ASP A 66 13.52 7.61 -0.69
N TYR A 67 13.07 6.45 -1.19
CA TYR A 67 12.22 5.54 -0.43
C TYR A 67 12.89 4.21 -0.14
N VAL A 68 14.11 3.95 -0.63
CA VAL A 68 14.73 2.62 -0.55
C VAL A 68 15.33 2.40 0.84
N LEU A 69 14.74 1.48 1.60
CA LEU A 69 15.24 1.06 2.91
C LEU A 69 16.35 0.01 2.78
N ASN A 70 16.18 -0.96 1.88
CA ASN A 70 17.18 -1.99 1.60
C ASN A 70 17.09 -2.47 0.15
N LYS A 71 18.23 -2.95 -0.36
CA LYS A 71 18.31 -3.71 -1.62
C LYS A 71 18.23 -5.20 -1.31
N ILE A 72 17.52 -5.95 -2.15
CA ILE A 72 17.35 -7.40 -2.05
C ILE A 72 17.81 -8.02 -3.37
N GLU A 73 18.97 -8.66 -3.33
CA GLU A 73 19.58 -9.31 -4.50
C GLU A 73 19.22 -10.80 -4.59
N THR A 74 18.63 -11.35 -3.52
CA THR A 74 18.30 -12.77 -3.42
C THR A 74 16.98 -12.96 -2.68
N PHE A 75 16.12 -13.80 -3.24
CA PHE A 75 15.00 -14.43 -2.54
C PHE A 75 15.40 -15.85 -2.16
N LEU A 76 15.18 -16.24 -0.91
CA LEU A 76 15.36 -17.61 -0.46
C LEU A 76 13.99 -18.30 -0.44
N ILE A 77 13.72 -19.11 -1.47
CA ILE A 77 12.48 -19.89 -1.62
C ILE A 77 12.88 -21.36 -1.79
N HIS A 78 13.18 -22.05 -0.68
CA HIS A 78 13.89 -23.34 -0.63
C HIS A 78 15.32 -23.33 -1.20
N THR A 79 15.54 -22.62 -2.31
CA THR A 79 16.82 -22.36 -2.96
C THR A 79 17.02 -20.84 -3.17
N PRO A 80 18.27 -20.34 -3.23
CA PRO A 80 18.53 -18.96 -3.60
C PRO A 80 18.09 -18.66 -5.03
N VAL A 81 17.27 -17.61 -5.19
CA VAL A 81 16.81 -17.08 -6.48
C VAL A 81 17.29 -15.64 -6.59
N LYS A 82 17.96 -15.29 -7.69
CA LYS A 82 18.40 -13.93 -7.96
C LYS A 82 17.17 -13.00 -8.05
N ALA A 83 17.23 -11.86 -7.38
CA ALA A 83 16.18 -10.87 -7.35
C ALA A 83 16.73 -9.48 -7.72
N ASP A 84 15.89 -8.65 -8.35
CA ASP A 84 16.08 -7.20 -8.43
C ASP A 84 14.91 -6.55 -7.70
N ALA A 85 15.01 -6.51 -6.38
CA ALA A 85 13.98 -5.96 -5.51
C ALA A 85 14.56 -4.99 -4.50
N VAL A 86 13.71 -4.08 -4.05
CA VAL A 86 13.99 -3.18 -2.94
C VAL A 86 12.88 -3.30 -1.90
N ILE A 87 13.27 -3.21 -0.64
CA ILE A 87 12.34 -2.87 0.44
C ILE A 87 12.27 -1.36 0.48
N PHE A 88 11.08 -0.79 0.38
CA PHE A 88 10.89 0.65 0.40
C PHE A 88 10.05 1.10 1.59
N ASP A 89 10.20 2.36 2.01
CA ASP A 89 9.43 3.00 3.06
C ASP A 89 8.02 3.29 2.56
N LYS A 90 7.24 2.22 2.49
CA LYS A 90 5.86 2.21 2.03
C LYS A 90 4.96 3.14 2.84
N PRO A 91 5.06 3.19 4.19
CA PRO A 91 4.34 4.20 4.97
C PRO A 91 4.66 5.64 4.57
N ARG A 92 5.95 5.98 4.40
CA ARG A 92 6.34 7.33 3.95
C ARG A 92 5.82 7.62 2.55
N PHE A 93 5.98 6.69 1.62
CA PHE A 93 5.47 6.83 0.25
C PHE A 93 3.96 7.12 0.23
N ILE A 94 3.16 6.38 1.01
CA ILE A 94 1.70 6.61 1.11
C ILE A 94 1.40 8.00 1.71
N ARG A 95 2.11 8.40 2.76
CA ARG A 95 1.94 9.74 3.36
C ARG A 95 2.23 10.84 2.35
N ASP A 96 3.33 10.74 1.62
CA ASP A 96 3.73 11.74 0.64
C ASP A 96 2.74 11.76 -0.55
N CYS A 97 2.23 10.60 -0.99
CA CYS A 97 1.13 10.55 -1.96
C CYS A 97 -0.12 11.29 -1.48
N LEU A 98 -0.46 11.20 -0.20
CA LEU A 98 -1.66 11.81 0.40
C LEU A 98 -1.44 13.25 0.87
N ASP A 99 -0.21 13.78 0.79
CA ASP A 99 0.08 15.13 1.26
C ASP A 99 -0.79 16.19 0.56
N GLY A 100 -1.45 17.00 1.38
CA GLY A 100 -2.39 18.04 0.94
C GLY A 100 -3.81 17.57 0.57
N PHE A 101 -4.08 16.28 0.45
CA PHE A 101 -5.44 15.79 0.19
C PHE A 101 -6.33 15.82 1.43
N GLU A 102 -7.65 15.96 1.24
CA GLU A 102 -8.61 15.72 2.31
C GLU A 102 -8.73 14.21 2.59
N VAL A 103 -8.37 13.80 3.81
CA VAL A 103 -8.51 12.40 4.27
C VAL A 103 -9.51 12.31 5.42
N VAL A 104 -10.70 11.80 5.10
CA VAL A 104 -11.78 11.58 6.06
C VAL A 104 -11.56 10.25 6.78
N ARG A 105 -11.27 10.33 8.09
CA ARG A 105 -11.08 9.16 8.97
C ARG A 105 -12.42 8.65 9.50
N ALA A 106 -13.11 7.84 8.69
CA ALA A 106 -14.39 7.26 9.04
C ALA A 106 -14.56 5.85 8.45
N PRO A 107 -15.41 4.99 9.05
CA PRO A 107 -15.89 3.77 8.40
C PRO A 107 -16.46 4.07 7.01
N TYR A 108 -16.40 3.09 6.11
CA TYR A 108 -17.03 3.16 4.77
C TYR A 108 -18.57 3.08 4.82
N ASN A 109 -19.19 3.69 5.83
CA ASN A 109 -20.63 3.85 5.95
C ASN A 109 -21.04 5.10 5.18
N TYR A 110 -21.38 4.92 3.90
CA TYR A 110 -21.92 5.97 3.03
C TYR A 110 -23.36 6.33 3.43
N CYS A 111 -23.54 6.89 4.63
CA CYS A 111 -24.84 7.38 5.10
C CYS A 111 -25.16 8.80 4.61
N LYS A 112 -24.28 9.44 3.85
CA LYS A 112 -24.72 10.50 2.94
C LYS A 112 -24.98 9.82 1.59
N PRO A 113 -26.23 9.71 1.13
CA PRO A 113 -26.45 9.51 -0.30
C PRO A 113 -25.66 10.64 -0.95
N PHE A 114 -24.75 10.30 -1.85
CA PHE A 114 -24.03 11.29 -2.62
C PHE A 114 -25.01 11.97 -3.57
N ASN A 115 -25.82 12.84 -2.99
CA ASN A 115 -26.95 13.47 -3.62
C ASN A 115 -26.43 14.80 -4.17
N SER A 116 -25.54 14.71 -5.14
CA SER A 116 -25.20 15.87 -5.96
C SER A 116 -25.21 15.42 -7.40
N LYS A 117 -26.15 16.01 -8.15
CA LYS A 117 -26.48 15.80 -9.56
C LYS A 117 -25.33 16.12 -10.54
N ASN A 118 -24.08 16.14 -10.09
CA ASN A 118 -22.89 16.46 -10.89
C ASN A 118 -21.83 15.35 -10.72
N ASP A 119 -21.34 14.82 -11.85
CA ASP A 119 -20.17 13.96 -12.08
C ASP A 119 -19.40 13.53 -10.83
N LEU A 120 -20.01 12.58 -10.11
CA LEU A 120 -19.39 11.92 -8.98
C LEU A 120 -18.87 10.55 -9.41
N VAL A 121 -17.56 10.37 -9.32
CA VAL A 121 -16.92 9.05 -9.48
C VAL A 121 -16.53 8.53 -8.10
N VAL A 122 -16.99 7.32 -7.77
CA VAL A 122 -16.59 6.61 -6.56
C VAL A 122 -15.66 5.46 -6.94
N ILE A 123 -14.47 5.44 -6.36
CA ILE A 123 -13.42 4.45 -6.61
C ILE A 123 -13.24 3.63 -5.33
N ASP A 124 -13.49 2.33 -5.42
CA ASP A 124 -13.25 1.40 -4.33
C ASP A 124 -11.81 0.86 -4.39
N ALA A 125 -10.95 1.42 -3.54
CA ALA A 125 -9.57 1.02 -3.34
C ALA A 125 -9.37 0.31 -1.97
N THR A 126 -10.43 -0.28 -1.41
CA THR A 126 -10.41 -0.90 -0.07
C THR A 126 -9.80 -2.32 -0.06
N ALA A 127 -9.41 -2.85 -1.23
CA ALA A 127 -9.00 -4.23 -1.49
C ALA A 127 -10.04 -5.32 -1.16
N ARG A 128 -11.14 -4.97 -0.49
CA ARG A 128 -12.21 -5.88 -0.06
C ARG A 128 -13.59 -5.54 -0.64
N ARG A 129 -13.60 -4.64 -1.61
CA ARG A 129 -14.81 -4.11 -2.25
C ARG A 129 -15.85 -3.62 -1.23
N ALA A 130 -15.39 -2.94 -0.18
CA ALA A 130 -16.24 -2.53 0.94
C ALA A 130 -17.34 -1.54 0.53
N VAL A 131 -17.23 -0.93 -0.66
CA VAL A 131 -18.17 0.05 -1.21
C VAL A 131 -19.04 -0.56 -2.30
N ILE A 132 -18.41 -1.24 -3.27
CA ILE A 132 -19.08 -1.72 -4.49
C ILE A 132 -19.73 -3.10 -4.32
N GLY A 133 -19.68 -3.66 -3.12
CA GLY A 133 -20.20 -4.97 -2.80
C GLY A 133 -19.23 -6.10 -3.15
N LYS A 134 -19.44 -7.28 -2.55
CA LYS A 134 -18.57 -8.44 -2.77
C LYS A 134 -18.78 -9.02 -4.17
N GLY A 135 -17.69 -9.43 -4.82
CA GLY A 135 -17.74 -10.33 -5.97
C GLY A 135 -18.13 -11.75 -5.57
N LEU A 136 -18.43 -12.58 -6.56
CA LEU A 136 -18.54 -14.03 -6.37
C LEU A 136 -17.12 -14.61 -6.20
N ASP A 137 -16.96 -15.53 -5.26
CA ASP A 137 -15.73 -16.31 -5.02
C ASP A 137 -14.48 -15.55 -4.54
N GLU A 138 -14.65 -14.52 -3.68
CA GLU A 138 -13.50 -13.81 -3.09
C GLU A 138 -12.80 -14.62 -2.00
N ILE A 139 -11.52 -14.96 -2.23
CA ILE A 139 -10.65 -15.59 -1.24
C ILE A 139 -9.82 -14.51 -0.54
N TYR A 140 -10.01 -14.36 0.76
CA TYR A 140 -9.22 -13.45 1.59
C TYR A 140 -8.21 -14.22 2.44
N ALA A 141 -6.94 -14.12 2.08
CA ALA A 141 -5.87 -14.60 2.96
C ALA A 141 -5.73 -13.65 4.17
N ARG A 142 -5.78 -14.23 5.38
CA ARG A 142 -5.50 -13.46 6.59
C ARG A 142 -4.00 -13.15 6.64
N THR A 143 -3.65 -11.89 6.42
CA THR A 143 -2.27 -11.42 6.52
C THR A 143 -2.04 -10.73 7.86
N VAL A 144 -0.95 -11.11 8.53
CA VAL A 144 -0.44 -10.45 9.73
C VAL A 144 0.97 -9.95 9.44
N GLN A 145 1.33 -8.80 9.98
CA GLN A 145 2.69 -8.27 9.90
C GLN A 145 3.17 -7.91 11.30
N ALA A 146 4.46 -8.11 11.55
CA ALA A 146 5.13 -7.71 12.78
C ALA A 146 6.54 -7.23 12.46
N LYS A 147 7.02 -6.24 13.21
CA LYS A 147 8.45 -5.88 13.23
C LYS A 147 9.11 -6.69 14.33
N VAL A 148 10.12 -7.47 13.96
CA VAL A 148 10.88 -8.30 14.89
C VAL A 148 12.33 -7.84 14.92
N ARG A 149 12.98 -7.96 16.07
CA ARG A 149 14.44 -7.85 16.19
C ARG A 149 15.03 -9.21 15.86
N ASN A 150 15.97 -9.25 14.93
CA ASN A 150 16.73 -10.44 14.62
C ASN A 150 18.22 -10.13 14.82
N GLU A 151 18.94 -11.02 15.50
CA GLU A 151 20.38 -10.91 15.68
C GLU A 151 21.14 -11.24 14.38
N ALA A 152 20.56 -12.09 13.54
CA ALA A 152 21.08 -12.36 12.21
C ALA A 152 20.78 -11.19 11.26
N LYS A 153 21.84 -10.62 10.65
CA LYS A 153 21.71 -9.67 9.55
C LYS A 153 21.21 -10.39 8.32
N LEU A 154 19.90 -10.39 8.11
CA LEU A 154 19.30 -10.86 6.86
C LEU A 154 19.74 -9.93 5.71
N SER A 155 20.38 -10.48 4.68
CA SER A 155 20.71 -9.78 3.43
C SER A 155 19.73 -10.10 2.30
N CYS A 156 18.79 -11.02 2.53
CA CYS A 156 17.84 -11.52 1.55
C CYS A 156 16.40 -11.49 2.09
N MET A 157 15.42 -11.67 1.20
CA MET A 157 14.05 -11.96 1.60
C MET A 157 13.89 -13.48 1.71
N VAL A 158 13.42 -13.95 2.86
CA VAL A 158 13.21 -15.38 3.13
C VAL A 158 11.74 -15.68 3.05
N PHE A 159 11.36 -16.70 2.28
CA PHE A 159 10.01 -17.22 2.21
C PHE A 159 9.96 -18.60 2.87
N THR A 160 9.03 -18.78 3.79
CA THR A 160 8.89 -20.03 4.54
C THR A 160 7.43 -20.47 4.50
N PRO A 161 7.11 -21.66 3.93
CA PRO A 161 5.77 -22.23 4.02
C PRO A 161 5.32 -22.33 5.48
N LEU A 162 4.02 -22.23 5.74
CA LEU A 162 3.51 -22.51 7.08
C LEU A 162 3.60 -24.01 7.38
N ASP A 163 4.02 -24.36 8.59
CA ASP A 163 4.13 -25.77 9.03
C ASP A 163 2.77 -26.50 8.98
N THR A 164 1.67 -25.75 9.06
CA THR A 164 0.31 -26.27 8.95
C THR A 164 -0.57 -25.36 8.09
N GLY A 165 -1.42 -25.97 7.26
CA GLY A 165 -2.40 -25.25 6.43
C GLY A 165 -1.84 -24.70 5.11
N ILE A 166 -2.59 -23.78 4.51
CA ILE A 166 -2.25 -23.14 3.24
C ILE A 166 -1.72 -21.74 3.53
N GLY A 167 -0.48 -21.47 3.15
CA GLY A 167 0.12 -20.13 3.26
C GLY A 167 1.63 -20.17 3.38
N TYR A 168 2.20 -18.98 3.51
CA TYR A 168 3.63 -18.77 3.72
C TYR A 168 3.84 -17.50 4.54
N SER A 169 5.00 -17.44 5.19
CA SER A 169 5.54 -16.23 5.77
C SER A 169 6.65 -15.68 4.89
N TRP A 170 6.89 -14.38 4.98
CA TRP A 170 8.08 -13.77 4.42
C TRP A 170 8.75 -12.87 5.45
N MET A 171 10.08 -12.89 5.46
CA MET A 171 10.91 -12.04 6.32
C MET A 171 11.91 -11.27 5.46
N PHE A 172 12.15 -10.01 5.79
CA PHE A 172 13.08 -9.15 5.07
C PHE A 172 13.73 -8.13 6.03
N PRO A 173 14.93 -7.63 5.71
CA PRO A 173 15.52 -6.52 6.44
C PRO A 173 14.73 -5.24 6.17
N ALA A 174 14.07 -4.71 7.20
CA ALA A 174 13.29 -3.47 7.13
C ALA A 174 14.15 -2.19 7.35
N GLY A 175 15.46 -2.33 7.55
CA GLY A 175 16.38 -1.21 7.82
C GLY A 175 16.36 -0.75 9.28
N SER A 176 17.16 0.28 9.57
CA SER A 176 17.32 0.86 10.92
C SER A 176 16.24 1.89 11.29
N THR A 177 15.33 2.23 10.37
CA THR A 177 14.32 3.25 10.60
C THR A 177 13.34 2.81 11.69
N CYS A 178 13.24 3.64 12.73
CA CYS A 178 12.20 3.54 13.75
C CYS A 178 10.85 3.80 13.08
N MET A 179 9.87 2.92 13.37
CA MET A 179 8.46 3.23 13.12
C MET A 179 7.89 3.78 14.41
#